data_AF-A0A7R8UKZ9-F1
#
_entry.id   AF-A0A7R8UKZ9-F1
#
_cell.length_a   1.000
_cell.length_b   1.000
_cell.length_c   1.000
_cell.angle_alpha   90.00
_cell.angle_beta   90.00
_cell.angle_gamma   90.00
#
_symmetry.space_group_name_H-M   'P 1'
#
loop_
_entity.id
_entity.type
_entity.pdbx_description
1 polymer ?
#
loop_
_entity_poly.entity_id
_entity_poly.type
_entity_poly.pdbx_seq_one_letter_code
_entity_poly.pdbx_strand_id
1 'polypeptide(L)'
;MLRHVVGQSARILDTNLVCASTNLQFVRWRRKPRWLPVAKSKRFLVPERKPQDSDERLELLRLHNNYRTQLRSVTSYLMKEAEVNRKTSTADHLVLTPEQEEAEFQKCVAENEAWNAKIAQEREARLQKEAAEREAYVARKLEEARIKQEEERERIEEIVRLEKERSRSYITKENLDAAIDHALANPVDHNFAIDLQGNIYRGRDAGPSKPGEKSAEQAALTSGS
;
A
#
# COMPACT_ATOMS: atom_id res chain seq x y z
N MET A 1 1.26 17.85 -25.50
CA MET A 1 0.04 18.07 -26.32
C MET A 1 -0.71 16.73 -26.37
N LEU A 2 -1.57 16.42 -25.40
CA LEU A 2 -3.02 16.69 -25.36
C LEU A 2 -3.84 16.10 -26.52
N ARG A 3 -4.66 15.09 -26.15
CA ARG A 3 -6.01 14.69 -26.65
C ARG A 3 -6.06 14.03 -28.05
N HIS A 4 -6.83 12.97 -28.31
CA HIS A 4 -8.17 12.63 -27.81
C HIS A 4 -8.40 11.12 -27.68
N VAL A 5 -8.89 10.69 -26.52
CA VAL A 5 -9.64 9.44 -26.35
C VAL A 5 -11.12 9.82 -26.46
N VAL A 6 -11.80 9.36 -27.52
CA VAL A 6 -13.26 9.41 -27.60
C VAL A 6 -13.79 8.08 -27.08
N GLY A 7 -14.39 8.14 -25.89
CA GLY A 7 -15.02 7.00 -25.25
C GLY A 7 -16.20 6.49 -26.08
N GLN A 8 -16.15 5.22 -26.46
CA GLN A 8 -17.35 4.46 -26.79
C GLN A 8 -17.91 3.89 -25.48
N SER A 9 -18.90 4.58 -24.93
CA SER A 9 -19.72 4.06 -23.84
C SER A 9 -20.64 2.96 -24.39
N ALA A 10 -20.17 1.72 -24.35
CA ALA A 10 -21.02 0.55 -24.54
C ALA A 10 -22.00 0.48 -23.35
N ARG A 11 -23.21 1.00 -23.55
CA ARG A 11 -24.35 0.80 -22.65
C ARG A 11 -24.77 -0.66 -22.76
N ILE A 12 -24.22 -1.50 -21.89
CA ILE A 12 -24.77 -2.81 -21.58
C ILE A 12 -26.02 -2.54 -20.73
N LEU A 13 -27.20 -2.56 -21.35
CA LEU A 13 -28.45 -2.64 -20.62
C LEU A 13 -28.78 -4.12 -20.43
N ASP A 14 -28.38 -4.60 -19.26
CA ASP A 14 -28.72 -5.89 -18.68
C ASP A 14 -30.24 -5.99 -18.46
N THR A 15 -30.91 -6.79 -19.29
CA THR A 15 -32.21 -7.41 -18.98
C THR A 15 -32.24 -8.87 -19.40
N ASN A 16 -31.17 -9.61 -19.09
CA ASN A 16 -31.15 -11.08 -19.15
C ASN A 16 -30.37 -11.66 -17.98
N LEU A 17 -30.65 -11.18 -16.76
CA LEU A 17 -30.17 -11.80 -15.54
C LEU A 17 -31.25 -12.73 -14.97
N VAL A 18 -31.43 -13.90 -15.58
CA VAL A 18 -31.97 -15.06 -14.87
C VAL A 18 -31.18 -16.31 -15.29
N CYS A 19 -30.28 -16.70 -14.39
CA CYS A 19 -29.68 -18.02 -14.22
C CYS A 19 -28.70 -18.52 -15.32
N ALA A 20 -27.50 -17.94 -15.34
CA ALA A 20 -26.31 -18.67 -15.75
C ALA A 20 -25.85 -19.61 -14.60
N SER A 21 -26.56 -20.71 -14.39
CA SER A 21 -26.01 -21.84 -13.66
C SER A 21 -25.20 -22.69 -14.65
N THR A 22 -23.89 -22.69 -14.49
CA THR A 22 -22.90 -23.35 -15.35
C THR A 22 -22.93 -24.88 -15.30
N ASN A 23 -24.01 -25.50 -14.80
CA ASN A 23 -24.20 -26.95 -14.72
C ASN A 23 -25.53 -27.46 -15.32
N LEU A 24 -26.29 -26.63 -16.04
CA LEU A 24 -27.39 -27.12 -16.89
C LEU A 24 -26.94 -27.21 -18.35
N GLN A 25 -26.27 -28.31 -18.69
CA GLN A 25 -26.16 -28.72 -20.10
C GLN A 25 -27.56 -29.10 -20.60
N PHE A 26 -28.24 -28.20 -21.30
CA PHE A 26 -29.45 -28.56 -22.02
C PHE A 26 -29.08 -29.47 -23.20
N VAL A 27 -29.08 -30.80 -22.99
CA VAL A 27 -28.82 -31.84 -24.01
C VAL A 27 -29.83 -31.81 -25.18
N ARG A 28 -30.85 -30.95 -25.13
CA ARG A 28 -31.89 -30.84 -26.16
C ARG A 28 -31.96 -29.41 -26.70
N TRP A 29 -31.17 -29.12 -27.74
CA TRP A 29 -31.53 -28.03 -28.66
C TRP A 29 -32.94 -28.38 -29.18
N ARG A 30 -33.96 -27.55 -28.91
CA ARG A 30 -35.38 -27.91 -29.10
C ARG A 30 -35.78 -28.24 -30.56
N ARG A 31 -34.88 -28.08 -31.53
CA ARG A 31 -35.08 -28.37 -32.96
C ARG A 31 -33.84 -29.05 -33.55
N LYS A 32 -33.90 -29.51 -34.80
CA LYS A 32 -32.74 -30.07 -35.50
C LYS A 32 -31.82 -28.94 -35.98
N PRO A 33 -30.51 -28.98 -35.71
CA PRO A 33 -29.58 -27.96 -36.18
C PRO A 33 -29.37 -28.06 -37.71
N ARG A 34 -28.99 -26.94 -38.34
CA ARG A 34 -28.92 -26.82 -39.82
C ARG A 34 -27.99 -27.82 -40.50
N TRP A 35 -26.94 -28.27 -39.82
CA TRP A 35 -25.92 -29.21 -40.33
C TRP A 35 -26.35 -30.68 -40.24
N LEU A 36 -27.41 -30.99 -39.50
CA LEU A 36 -27.94 -32.35 -39.41
C LEU A 36 -28.90 -32.61 -40.58
N PRO A 37 -28.73 -33.71 -41.34
CA PRO A 37 -29.59 -33.99 -42.47
C PRO A 37 -31.04 -34.28 -42.04
N VAL A 38 -31.98 -34.02 -42.94
CA VAL A 38 -33.38 -34.41 -42.79
C VAL A 38 -33.47 -35.94 -42.68
N ALA A 39 -34.38 -36.43 -41.82
CA ALA A 39 -34.59 -37.86 -41.64
C ALA A 39 -34.96 -38.53 -42.97
N LYS A 40 -34.50 -39.76 -43.22
CA LYS A 40 -34.76 -40.51 -44.47
C LYS A 40 -36.25 -40.56 -44.82
N SER A 41 -37.11 -40.77 -43.81
CA SER A 41 -38.58 -40.79 -43.96
C SER A 41 -39.22 -39.46 -44.30
N LYS A 42 -38.55 -38.33 -44.04
CA LYS A 42 -39.05 -36.96 -44.30
C LYS A 42 -38.36 -36.29 -45.49
N ARG A 43 -37.40 -36.95 -46.12
CA ARG A 43 -36.62 -36.42 -47.26
C ARG A 43 -37.50 -36.13 -48.48
N PHE A 44 -38.53 -36.94 -48.70
CA PHE A 44 -39.43 -36.86 -49.85
C PHE A 44 -40.91 -36.73 -49.46
N LEU A 45 -41.20 -36.46 -48.18
CA LEU A 45 -42.59 -36.30 -47.73
C LEU A 45 -43.09 -34.90 -48.12
N VAL A 46 -44.03 -34.84 -49.05
CA VAL A 46 -44.77 -33.61 -49.38
C VAL A 46 -46.00 -33.53 -48.48
N PRO A 47 -46.12 -32.51 -47.60
CA PRO A 47 -47.32 -32.36 -46.78
C PRO A 47 -48.54 -32.07 -47.64
N GLU A 48 -49.56 -32.92 -47.53
CA GLU A 48 -50.83 -32.72 -48.23
C GLU A 48 -51.60 -31.56 -47.61
N ARG A 49 -52.13 -30.68 -48.46
CA ARG A 49 -53.03 -29.61 -48.01
C ARG A 49 -54.42 -30.19 -47.82
N LYS A 50 -55.02 -29.94 -46.66
CA LYS A 50 -56.42 -30.31 -46.43
C LYS A 50 -57.32 -29.54 -47.40
N PRO A 51 -58.27 -30.19 -48.08
CA PRO A 51 -59.25 -29.47 -48.89
C PRO A 51 -60.08 -28.56 -47.98
N GLN A 52 -60.34 -27.34 -48.44
CA GLN A 52 -61.19 -26.36 -47.77
C GLN A 52 -62.31 -25.97 -48.70
N ASP A 53 -63.49 -25.74 -48.14
CA ASP A 53 -64.61 -25.20 -48.89
C ASP A 53 -64.32 -23.77 -49.37
N SER A 54 -64.84 -23.40 -50.55
CA SER A 54 -64.55 -22.09 -51.14
C SER A 54 -65.13 -20.95 -50.32
N ASP A 55 -66.33 -21.15 -49.78
CA ASP A 55 -67.11 -20.10 -49.14
C ASP A 55 -66.55 -19.82 -47.74
N GLU A 56 -66.24 -20.89 -47.00
CA GLU A 56 -65.54 -20.79 -45.71
C GLU A 56 -64.20 -20.04 -45.84
N ARG A 57 -63.43 -20.34 -46.89
CA ARG A 57 -62.13 -19.70 -47.11
C ARG A 57 -62.28 -18.20 -47.36
N LEU A 58 -63.31 -17.78 -48.10
CA LEU A 58 -63.58 -16.36 -48.39
C LEU A 58 -64.02 -15.62 -47.13
N GLU A 59 -64.91 -16.19 -46.33
CA GLU A 59 -65.34 -15.57 -45.07
C GLU A 59 -64.20 -15.49 -44.06
N LEU A 60 -63.37 -16.54 -43.92
CA LEU A 60 -62.19 -16.50 -43.07
C LEU A 60 -61.22 -15.41 -43.50
N LEU A 61 -61.03 -15.22 -44.81
CA LEU A 61 -60.19 -14.15 -45.33
C LEU A 61 -60.76 -12.77 -45.00
N ARG A 62 -62.08 -12.58 -45.17
CA ARG A 62 -62.78 -11.33 -44.82
C ARG A 62 -62.64 -11.00 -43.34
N LEU A 63 -62.92 -11.97 -42.46
CA LEU A 63 -62.80 -11.82 -41.01
C LEU A 63 -61.36 -11.54 -40.59
N HIS A 64 -60.39 -12.24 -41.17
CA HIS A 64 -58.97 -12.04 -40.88
C HIS A 64 -58.51 -10.63 -41.26
N ASN A 65 -58.90 -10.14 -42.44
CA ASN A 65 -58.57 -8.80 -42.90
C ASN A 65 -59.18 -7.72 -42.00
N ASN A 66 -60.45 -7.88 -41.61
CA ASN A 66 -61.13 -6.96 -40.70
C ASN A 66 -60.43 -6.94 -39.33
N TYR A 67 -60.17 -8.11 -38.74
CA TYR A 67 -59.49 -8.23 -37.46
C TYR A 67 -58.09 -7.61 -37.48
N ARG A 68 -57.27 -7.91 -38.50
CA ARG A 68 -55.93 -7.33 -38.63
C ARG A 68 -55.96 -5.82 -38.76
N THR A 69 -56.94 -5.29 -39.48
CA THR A 69 -57.11 -3.85 -39.65
C THR A 69 -57.44 -3.19 -38.32
N GLN A 70 -58.38 -3.77 -37.55
CA GLN A 70 -58.74 -3.30 -36.21
C GLN A 70 -57.57 -3.38 -35.22
N LEU A 71 -56.82 -4.48 -35.19
CA LEU A 71 -55.63 -4.55 -34.34
C LEU A 71 -54.54 -3.57 -34.77
N ARG A 72 -54.39 -3.32 -36.07
CA ARG A 72 -53.42 -2.35 -36.57
C ARG A 72 -53.74 -0.93 -36.13
N SER A 73 -55.03 -0.55 -36.07
CA SER A 73 -55.41 0.76 -35.55
C SER A 73 -55.12 0.89 -34.05
N VAL A 74 -55.44 -0.13 -33.25
CA VAL A 74 -55.15 -0.15 -31.81
C VAL A 74 -53.65 -0.07 -31.53
N THR A 75 -52.84 -0.89 -32.21
CA THR A 75 -51.38 -0.87 -32.05
C THR A 75 -50.77 0.47 -32.46
N SER A 76 -51.24 1.06 -33.57
CA SER A 76 -50.82 2.39 -33.99
C SER A 76 -51.15 3.47 -32.96
N TYR A 77 -52.32 3.39 -32.32
CA TYR A 77 -52.72 4.32 -31.26
C TYR A 77 -51.80 4.20 -30.04
N LEU A 78 -51.57 2.98 -29.54
CA LEU A 78 -50.72 2.73 -28.38
C LEU A 78 -49.26 3.14 -28.63
N MET A 79 -48.74 2.95 -29.84
CA MET A 79 -47.41 3.43 -30.22
C MET A 79 -47.31 4.95 -30.14
N LYS A 80 -48.33 5.66 -30.64
CA LYS A 80 -48.38 7.13 -30.58
C LYS A 80 -48.45 7.64 -29.14
N GLU A 81 -49.27 7.02 -28.30
CA GLU A 81 -49.34 7.34 -26.86
C GLU A 81 -47.99 7.13 -26.17
N ALA A 82 -47.31 6.01 -26.46
CA ALA A 82 -45.99 5.74 -25.90
C ALA A 82 -44.94 6.79 -26.35
N GLU A 83 -45.00 7.24 -27.60
CA GLU A 83 -44.14 8.33 -28.09
C GLU A 83 -44.42 9.66 -27.40
N VAL A 84 -45.70 10.00 -27.17
CA VAL A 84 -46.11 11.19 -26.42
C VAL A 84 -45.57 11.11 -24.99
N ASN A 85 -45.80 9.98 -24.30
CA ASN A 85 -45.31 9.76 -22.94
C ASN A 85 -43.79 9.82 -22.84
N ARG A 86 -43.07 9.35 -23.86
CA ARG A 86 -41.61 9.45 -23.91
C ARG A 86 -41.13 10.90 -23.98
N LYS A 87 -41.86 11.75 -24.71
CA LYS A 87 -41.54 13.18 -24.84
C LYS A 87 -41.86 13.93 -23.56
N THR A 88 -43.06 13.74 -23.00
CA THR A 88 -43.51 14.44 -21.79
C THR A 88 -42.72 14.03 -20.54
N SER A 89 -42.42 12.73 -20.38
CA SER A 89 -41.63 12.24 -19.23
C SER A 89 -40.19 12.75 -19.22
N THR A 90 -39.66 13.16 -20.37
CA THR A 90 -38.28 13.67 -20.47
C THR A 90 -38.21 15.19 -20.28
N ALA A 91 -39.28 15.94 -20.58
CA ALA A 91 -39.21 17.40 -20.70
C ALA A 91 -39.96 18.19 -19.63
N ASP A 92 -41.09 17.72 -19.10
CA ASP A 92 -42.08 18.68 -18.59
C ASP A 92 -42.22 18.76 -17.05
N HIS A 93 -41.72 17.80 -16.27
CA HIS A 93 -42.08 17.73 -14.84
C HIS A 93 -40.93 17.51 -13.83
N LEU A 94 -39.72 17.15 -14.25
CA LEU A 94 -38.61 16.83 -13.32
C LEU A 94 -37.28 17.50 -13.64
N VAL A 95 -37.15 18.12 -14.81
CA VAL A 95 -35.90 18.75 -15.24
C VAL A 95 -36.00 20.23 -14.90
N LEU A 96 -35.15 20.69 -13.98
CA LEU A 96 -34.96 22.11 -13.73
C LEU A 96 -34.66 22.79 -15.07
N THR A 97 -35.10 24.03 -15.25
CA THR A 97 -34.63 24.77 -16.43
C THR A 97 -33.10 24.82 -16.42
N PRO A 98 -32.42 24.80 -17.58
CA PRO A 98 -30.95 24.79 -17.60
C PRO A 98 -30.34 25.97 -16.80
N GLU A 99 -31.03 27.11 -16.78
CA GLU A 99 -30.64 28.28 -15.98
C GLU A 99 -30.71 28.02 -14.46
N GLN A 100 -31.72 27.27 -14.00
CA GLN A 100 -31.84 26.88 -12.59
C GLN A 100 -30.76 25.87 -12.20
N GLU A 101 -30.45 24.90 -13.07
CA GLU A 101 -29.37 23.93 -12.84
C GLU A 101 -28.01 24.62 -12.72
N GLU A 102 -27.73 25.58 -13.61
CA GLU A 102 -26.50 26.37 -13.57
C GLU A 102 -26.42 27.22 -12.30
N ALA A 103 -27.53 27.83 -11.87
CA ALA A 103 -27.58 28.62 -10.64
C ALA A 103 -27.35 27.76 -9.39
N GLU A 104 -27.90 26.55 -9.33
CA GLU A 104 -27.64 25.60 -8.24
C GLU A 104 -26.19 25.12 -8.24
N PHE A 105 -25.66 24.80 -9.42
CA PHE A 105 -24.27 24.39 -9.57
C PHE A 105 -23.31 25.48 -9.08
N GLN A 106 -23.55 26.74 -9.44
CA GLN A 106 -22.75 27.87 -8.98
C GLN A 106 -22.78 28.04 -7.46
N LYS A 107 -23.94 27.83 -6.82
CA LYS A 107 -24.05 27.85 -5.34
C LYS A 107 -23.19 26.76 -4.71
N CYS A 108 -23.26 25.52 -5.22
CA CYS A 108 -22.45 24.41 -4.71
C CYS A 108 -20.94 24.68 -4.87
N VAL A 109 -20.52 25.28 -5.97
CA VAL A 109 -19.12 25.68 -6.20
C VAL A 109 -18.69 26.72 -5.17
N ALA A 110 -19.50 27.76 -4.96
CA ALA A 110 -19.19 28.82 -3.99
C ALA A 110 -19.07 28.28 -2.55
N GLU A 111 -19.96 27.36 -2.15
CA GLU A 111 -19.89 26.70 -0.84
C GLU A 111 -18.63 25.85 -0.69
N ASN A 112 -18.23 25.13 -1.75
CA ASN A 112 -17.02 24.33 -1.77
C ASN A 112 -15.77 25.20 -1.64
N GLU A 113 -15.70 26.32 -2.37
CA GLU A 113 -14.61 27.28 -2.29
C GLU A 113 -14.50 27.89 -0.88
N ALA A 114 -15.62 28.28 -0.28
CA ALA A 114 -15.65 28.80 1.09
C ALA A 114 -15.16 27.77 2.12
N TRP A 115 -15.52 26.50 1.93
CA TRP A 115 -15.06 25.40 2.79
C TRP A 115 -13.56 25.12 2.61
N ASN A 116 -13.08 25.09 1.37
CA ASN A 116 -11.66 24.92 1.06
C ASN A 116 -10.81 26.05 1.65
N ALA A 117 -11.31 27.30 1.59
CA ALA A 117 -10.63 28.45 2.18
C ALA A 117 -10.48 28.30 3.71
N LYS A 118 -11.52 27.84 4.41
CA LYS A 118 -11.46 27.57 5.86
C LYS A 118 -10.44 26.47 6.18
N ILE A 119 -10.47 25.37 5.44
CA ILE A 119 -9.52 24.26 5.63
C ILE A 119 -8.08 24.69 5.32
N ALA A 120 -7.88 25.55 4.33
CA ALA A 120 -6.56 26.06 3.98
C ALA A 120 -5.96 26.86 5.15
N GLN A 121 -6.76 27.71 5.81
CA GLN A 121 -6.32 28.46 6.99
C GLN A 121 -5.97 27.54 8.17
N GLU A 122 -6.79 26.53 8.45
CA GLU A 122 -6.50 25.54 9.49
C GLU A 122 -5.22 24.74 9.19
N ARG A 123 -5.01 24.38 7.92
CA ARG A 123 -3.82 23.68 7.47
C ARG A 123 -2.57 24.52 7.65
N GLU A 124 -2.63 25.80 7.29
CA GLU A 124 -1.50 26.72 7.45
C GLU A 124 -1.14 26.91 8.92
N ALA A 125 -2.13 27.09 9.80
CA ALA A 125 -1.91 27.15 11.24
C ALA A 125 -1.26 25.87 11.80
N ARG A 126 -1.67 24.69 11.31
CA ARG A 126 -1.03 23.42 11.70
C ARG A 126 0.41 23.33 11.20
N LEU A 127 0.66 23.67 9.93
CA LEU A 127 2.01 23.63 9.34
C LEU A 127 2.99 24.58 10.05
N GLN A 128 2.53 25.76 10.47
CA GLN A 128 3.35 26.70 11.24
C GLN A 128 3.76 26.11 12.60
N LYS A 129 2.84 25.40 13.28
CA LYS A 129 3.15 24.70 14.54
C LYS A 129 4.15 23.57 14.32
N GLU A 130 3.92 22.72 13.32
CA GLU A 130 4.83 21.63 12.97
C GLU A 130 6.23 22.14 12.60
N ALA A 131 6.32 23.27 11.89
CA ALA A 131 7.59 23.92 11.55
C ALA A 131 8.33 24.37 12.82
N ALA A 132 7.65 25.06 13.74
CA ALA A 132 8.25 25.52 15.00
C ALA A 132 8.72 24.34 15.88
N GLU A 133 7.92 23.27 15.98
CA GLU A 133 8.30 22.05 16.70
C GLU A 133 9.53 21.37 16.07
N ARG A 134 9.59 21.35 14.74
CA ARG A 134 10.73 20.79 14.00
C ARG A 134 12.00 21.61 14.20
N GLU A 135 11.90 22.94 14.17
CA GLU A 135 13.03 23.83 14.46
C GLU A 135 13.56 23.59 15.88
N ALA A 136 12.67 23.52 16.88
CA ALA A 136 13.04 23.23 18.26
C ALA A 136 13.70 21.84 18.41
N TYR A 137 13.17 20.83 17.73
CA TYR A 137 13.74 19.48 17.72
C TYR A 137 15.15 19.47 17.11
N VAL A 138 15.35 20.12 15.96
CA VAL A 138 16.64 20.20 15.29
C VAL A 138 17.66 20.93 16.16
N ALA A 139 17.28 22.05 16.79
CA ALA A 139 18.15 22.79 17.69
C ALA A 139 18.61 21.92 18.88
N ARG A 140 17.69 21.18 19.51
CA ARG A 140 18.03 20.24 20.59
C ARG A 140 19.00 19.15 20.13
N LYS A 141 18.76 18.57 18.95
CA LYS A 141 19.62 17.52 18.39
C LYS A 141 21.01 18.03 18.05
N LEU A 142 21.11 19.26 17.56
CA LEU A 142 22.38 19.91 17.29
C LEU A 142 23.19 20.10 18.60
N GLU A 143 22.53 20.54 19.67
CA GLU A 143 23.17 20.73 20.97
C GLU A 143 23.62 19.41 21.60
N GLU A 144 22.76 18.38 21.57
CA GLU A 144 23.12 17.02 22.01
C GLU A 144 24.31 16.47 21.22
N ALA A 145 24.39 16.74 19.92
CA ALA A 145 25.50 16.32 19.09
C ALA A 145 26.79 17.07 19.43
N ARG A 146 26.71 18.37 19.74
CA ARG A 146 27.86 19.17 20.17
C ARG A 146 28.47 18.65 21.48
N ILE A 147 27.63 18.43 22.49
CA ILE A 147 28.08 17.90 23.80
C ILE A 147 28.78 16.55 23.62
N LYS A 148 28.20 15.64 22.83
CA LYS A 148 28.83 14.34 22.56
C LYS A 148 30.17 14.45 21.83
N GLN A 149 30.29 15.38 20.89
CA GLN A 149 31.55 15.63 20.19
C GLN A 149 32.61 16.20 21.14
N GLU A 150 32.22 17.05 22.08
CA GLU A 150 33.12 17.58 23.12
C GLU A 150 33.60 16.46 24.05
N GLU A 151 32.68 15.63 24.58
CA GLU A 151 33.02 14.47 25.40
C GLU A 151 33.96 13.48 24.67
N GLU A 152 33.71 13.23 23.39
CA GLU A 152 34.56 12.34 22.59
C GLU A 152 35.95 12.93 22.35
N ARG A 153 36.04 14.25 22.12
CA ARG A 153 37.33 14.95 22.00
C ARG A 153 38.12 14.87 23.30
N GLU A 154 37.49 15.12 24.44
CA GLU A 154 38.15 15.03 25.75
C GLU A 154 38.70 13.63 26.01
N ARG A 155 37.91 12.57 25.73
CA ARG A 155 38.38 11.18 25.84
C ARG A 155 39.56 10.88 24.93
N ILE A 156 39.52 11.35 23.67
CA ILE A 156 40.63 11.16 22.73
C ILE A 156 41.88 11.90 23.23
N GLU A 157 41.74 13.12 23.75
CA GLU A 157 42.84 13.88 24.31
C GLU A 157 43.47 13.18 25.52
N GLU A 158 42.66 12.62 26.42
CA GLU A 158 43.14 11.83 27.56
C GLU A 158 43.94 10.60 27.11
N ILE A 159 43.43 9.85 26.13
CA ILE A 159 44.14 8.70 25.56
C ILE A 159 45.46 9.14 24.95
N VAL A 160 45.47 10.22 24.18
CA VAL A 160 46.70 10.77 23.57
C VAL A 160 47.71 11.23 24.63
N ARG A 161 47.26 11.82 25.75
CA ARG A 161 48.15 12.21 26.85
C ARG A 161 48.78 10.99 27.53
N LEU A 162 47.97 9.99 27.88
CA LEU A 162 48.46 8.74 28.46
C LEU A 162 49.45 8.02 27.54
N GLU A 163 49.19 8.02 26.24
CA GLU A 163 50.08 7.39 25.27
C GLU A 163 51.39 8.18 25.10
N LYS A 164 51.35 9.52 25.14
CA LYS A 164 52.57 10.34 25.18
C LYS A 164 53.42 10.04 26.42
N GLU A 165 52.80 9.85 27.58
CA GLU A 165 53.53 9.48 28.81
C GLU A 165 54.15 8.09 28.68
N ARG A 166 53.40 7.10 28.19
CA ARG A 166 53.91 5.73 27.92
C ARG A 166 55.00 5.71 26.86
N SER A 167 54.94 6.59 25.86
CA SER A 167 55.94 6.62 24.79
C SER A 167 57.36 6.91 25.28
N ARG A 168 57.50 7.56 26.44
CA ARG A 168 58.80 7.80 27.09
C ARG A 168 59.47 6.52 27.57
N SER A 169 58.71 5.48 27.88
CA SER A 169 59.25 4.19 28.33
C SER A 169 59.39 3.16 27.20
N TYR A 170 59.13 3.54 25.95
CA TYR A 170 59.29 2.63 24.81
C TYR A 170 60.76 2.38 24.48
N ILE A 171 61.04 1.15 24.06
CA ILE A 171 62.38 0.71 23.68
C ILE A 171 62.67 1.23 22.27
N THR A 172 63.62 2.16 22.16
CA THR A 172 64.17 2.65 20.89
C THR A 172 65.39 1.83 20.48
N LYS A 173 65.86 1.98 19.24
CA LYS A 173 67.06 1.28 18.73
C LYS A 173 68.31 1.55 19.58
N GLU A 174 68.36 2.72 20.22
CA GLU A 174 69.49 3.16 21.05
C GLU A 174 69.47 2.50 22.44
N ASN A 175 68.29 2.25 23.01
CA ASN A 175 68.11 1.66 24.34
C ASN A 175 67.88 0.14 24.32
N LEU A 176 68.09 -0.51 23.17
CA LEU A 176 67.66 -1.88 22.92
C LEU A 176 68.47 -2.91 23.73
N ASP A 177 69.80 -2.84 23.66
CA ASP A 177 70.68 -3.79 24.36
C ASP A 177 70.53 -3.70 25.89
N ALA A 178 70.44 -2.47 26.42
CA ALA A 178 70.21 -2.23 27.84
C ALA A 178 68.85 -2.77 28.34
N ALA A 179 67.81 -2.69 27.52
CA ALA A 179 66.51 -3.24 27.84
C ALA A 179 66.50 -4.78 27.85
N ILE A 180 67.27 -5.42 26.95
CA ILE A 180 67.42 -6.89 26.91
C ILE A 180 68.09 -7.38 28.18
N ASP A 181 69.19 -6.74 28.60
CA ASP A 181 69.92 -7.12 29.81
C ASP A 181 69.05 -6.96 31.07
N HIS A 182 68.29 -5.86 31.17
CA HIS A 182 67.36 -5.64 32.27
C HIS A 182 66.24 -6.70 32.32
N ALA A 183 65.70 -7.09 31.17
CA ALA A 183 64.66 -8.12 31.10
C ALA A 183 65.16 -9.52 31.48
N LEU A 184 66.41 -9.84 31.14
CA LEU A 184 67.06 -11.10 31.56
C LEU A 184 67.36 -11.13 33.06
N ALA A 185 67.76 -9.99 33.63
CA ALA A 185 68.07 -9.87 35.06
C ALA A 185 66.80 -9.90 35.95
N ASN A 186 65.69 -9.33 35.47
CA ASN A 186 64.46 -9.16 36.24
C ASN A 186 63.27 -9.91 35.58
N PRO A 187 63.16 -11.24 35.72
CA PRO A 187 62.00 -11.98 35.22
C PRO A 187 60.74 -11.64 36.02
N VAL A 188 59.70 -11.14 35.33
CA VAL A 188 58.41 -10.76 35.94
C VAL A 188 57.40 -11.91 35.83
N ASP A 189 56.81 -12.33 36.95
CA ASP A 189 55.74 -13.33 36.98
C ASP A 189 54.34 -12.68 36.91
N HIS A 190 53.54 -13.06 35.91
CA HIS A 190 52.16 -12.61 35.74
C HIS A 190 51.12 -13.62 36.26
N ASN A 191 51.52 -14.76 36.83
CA ASN A 191 50.56 -15.75 37.33
C ASN A 191 49.80 -15.20 38.54
N PHE A 192 48.48 -15.34 38.52
CA PHE A 192 47.64 -15.08 39.68
C PHE A 192 46.41 -16.00 39.68
N ALA A 193 45.90 -16.31 40.87
CA ALA A 193 44.65 -17.03 41.08
C ALA A 193 43.58 -16.07 41.61
N ILE A 194 42.31 -16.34 41.28
CA ILE A 194 41.16 -15.57 41.79
C ILE A 194 40.23 -16.54 42.53
N ASP A 195 39.80 -16.17 43.73
CA ASP A 195 38.80 -16.95 44.46
C ASP A 195 37.35 -16.62 44.03
N LEU A 196 36.38 -17.38 44.56
CA LEU A 196 34.96 -17.12 44.31
C LEU A 196 34.46 -15.80 44.93
N GLN A 197 35.24 -15.17 45.82
CA GLN A 197 34.95 -13.87 46.43
C GLN A 197 35.59 -12.68 45.67
N GLY A 198 36.35 -12.96 44.60
CA GLY A 198 37.04 -11.96 43.79
C GLY A 198 38.40 -11.50 44.33
N ASN A 199 38.97 -12.16 45.35
CA ASN A 199 40.31 -11.85 45.85
C ASN A 199 41.38 -12.41 44.91
N ILE A 200 42.41 -11.60 44.64
CA ILE A 200 43.50 -11.91 43.71
C ILE A 200 44.75 -12.32 44.49
N TYR A 201 45.26 -13.52 44.24
CA TYR A 201 46.50 -14.06 44.80
C TYR A 201 47.58 -14.11 43.72
N ARG A 202 48.64 -13.32 43.85
CA ARG A 202 49.71 -13.20 42.83
C ARG A 202 50.88 -14.14 43.15
N GLY A 203 51.44 -14.77 42.12
CA GLY A 203 52.61 -15.63 42.18
C GLY A 203 52.31 -17.10 41.84
N ARG A 204 53.28 -17.78 41.21
CA ARG A 204 53.21 -19.21 40.85
C ARG A 204 53.08 -20.14 42.06
N ASP A 205 53.63 -19.74 43.22
CA ASP A 205 53.67 -20.55 44.45
C ASP A 205 52.66 -20.09 45.52
N ALA A 206 51.71 -19.22 45.16
CA ALA A 206 50.76 -18.65 46.11
C ALA A 206 49.66 -19.67 46.50
N GLY A 207 49.86 -20.35 47.64
CA GLY A 207 48.76 -20.97 48.39
C GLY A 207 47.90 -19.92 49.12
N PRO A 208 46.73 -20.27 49.68
CA PRO A 208 45.87 -19.34 50.41
C PRO A 208 46.53 -18.95 51.76
N SER A 209 47.52 -18.06 51.73
CA SER A 209 48.05 -17.43 52.93
C SER A 209 47.16 -16.26 53.35
N LYS A 210 47.10 -16.01 54.66
CA LYS A 210 46.18 -15.06 55.30
C LYS A 210 46.35 -13.64 54.72
N PRO A 211 45.25 -12.87 54.59
CA PRO A 211 45.32 -11.52 54.04
C PRO A 211 46.07 -10.61 55.03
N GLY A 212 47.30 -10.21 54.69
CA GLY A 212 48.03 -9.22 55.51
C GLY A 212 49.54 -9.12 55.30
N GLU A 213 50.23 -10.13 54.77
CA GLU A 213 51.68 -10.03 54.55
C GLU A 213 51.99 -9.44 53.17
N LYS A 214 52.29 -8.14 53.15
CA LYS A 214 52.95 -7.50 52.01
C LYS A 214 54.32 -8.13 51.86
N SER A 215 54.61 -8.79 50.74
CA SER A 215 55.96 -9.20 50.40
C SER A 215 56.87 -7.96 50.33
N ALA A 216 58.09 -8.08 50.87
CA ALA A 216 59.03 -6.97 51.06
C ALA A 216 59.37 -6.18 49.78
N GLU A 217 59.13 -6.76 48.60
CA GLU A 217 59.30 -6.12 47.29
C GLU A 217 58.24 -5.04 47.01
N GLN A 218 57.04 -5.11 47.58
CA GLN A 218 55.97 -4.14 47.32
C GLN A 218 56.15 -2.80 48.06
N ALA A 219 57.01 -2.74 49.08
CA ALA A 219 57.30 -1.51 49.81
C ALA A 219 58.36 -0.61 49.12
N ALA A 220 59.23 -1.20 48.29
CA ALA A 220 60.33 -0.48 47.63
C ALA A 220 59.86 0.33 46.40
N LEU A 221 58.77 -0.09 45.74
CA LEU A 221 58.21 0.63 44.57
C LEU A 221 57.33 1.83 44.93
N THR A 222 56.86 1.93 46.17
CA THR A 222 56.06 3.09 46.64
C THR A 222 56.87 4.29 47.11
N SER A 223 58.20 4.18 47.22
CA SER A 223 59.08 5.29 47.64
C SER A 223 59.88 5.92 46.49
N GLY A 224 59.62 5.53 45.24
CA GLY A 224 60.26 6.09 44.05
C GLY A 224 59.23 6.50 43.01
N SER A 225 58.48 7.58 43.28
CA SER A 225 57.73 8.34 42.29
C SER A 225 57.89 9.83 42.60
#